data_AF-A0A3S3QPH3-F1
#
_entry.id   AF-A0A3S3QPH3-F1
#
_cell.length_a   1.000
_cell.length_b   1.000
_cell.length_c   1.000
_cell.angle_alpha   90.00
_cell.angle_beta   90.00
_cell.angle_gamma   90.00
#
_symmetry.space_group_name_H-M   'P 1'
#
loop_
_entity.id
_entity.type
_entity.pdbx_description
1 polymer ?
#
loop_
_entity_poly.entity_id
_entity_poly.type
_entity_poly.pdbx_seq_one_letter_code
_entity_poly.pdbx_strand_id
1 'polypeptide(L)'
;WGGEWLMERFFAGGFSKAQESFGGYHTFTQKPYHPSPLLRIFHKEAKLFLRDSSEWSQLFLVGALIVVYLYNFKALPLERAFLAADKIANIIAFANIGAAGFVATSLATRFVYPSIGAEGMAFAMIRSSPLTLQRYLGCKYLFYCIPFTLVILFLIITSNYLLQITGPMWWVSIAMSLIITWGALAQALGFGAMYADFKIESRAAVQGSFGAILFLFCGLAAQLLILVLGFMGNFRLLKAWLLWNQIDSLGVLLSCLTIAGLAALTLFFSLWCVQRGIRTLEG
;
A
#
# COMPACT_ATOMS: atom_id res chain seq x y z
N TRP A 1 -16.97 35.39 -40.72
CA TRP A 1 -18.09 36.34 -40.89
C TRP A 1 -18.76 36.25 -42.27
N GLY A 2 -18.09 36.52 -43.40
CA GLY A 2 -18.76 36.43 -44.73
C GLY A 2 -19.07 35.00 -45.23
N GLY A 3 -18.17 34.04 -44.99
CA GLY A 3 -18.35 32.65 -45.43
C GLY A 3 -19.41 31.87 -44.62
N GLU A 4 -19.60 32.24 -43.36
CA GLU A 4 -20.56 31.61 -42.44
C GLU A 4 -22.01 31.95 -42.85
N TRP A 5 -22.24 33.20 -43.25
CA TRP A 5 -23.53 33.67 -43.77
C TRP A 5 -23.92 33.02 -45.11
N LEU A 6 -22.93 32.81 -46.01
CA LEU A 6 -23.14 32.12 -47.28
C LEU A 6 -23.48 30.63 -47.08
N MET A 7 -22.85 29.98 -46.09
CA MET A 7 -23.16 28.59 -45.74
C MET A 7 -24.57 28.45 -45.15
N GLU A 8 -24.97 29.32 -44.21
CA GLU A 8 -26.32 29.30 -43.64
C GLU A 8 -27.39 29.47 -44.72
N ARG A 9 -27.20 30.39 -45.66
CA ARG A 9 -28.23 30.74 -46.64
C ARG A 9 -28.38 29.72 -47.76
N PHE A 10 -27.29 29.12 -48.23
CA PHE A 10 -27.33 28.17 -49.35
C PHE A 10 -27.40 26.70 -48.91
N PHE A 11 -26.95 26.36 -47.70
CA PHE A 11 -26.88 24.98 -47.22
C PHE A 11 -27.78 24.68 -46.01
N ALA A 12 -28.75 25.54 -45.67
CA ALA A 12 -29.68 25.34 -44.53
C ALA A 12 -30.28 23.92 -44.44
N GLY A 13 -30.71 23.36 -45.58
CA GLY A 13 -31.30 22.02 -45.62
C GLY A 13 -30.31 20.88 -45.36
N GLY A 14 -29.04 21.06 -45.73
CA GLY A 14 -27.95 20.11 -45.44
C GLY A 14 -27.42 20.27 -44.02
N PHE A 15 -27.37 21.50 -43.52
CA PHE A 15 -26.93 21.84 -42.17
C PHE A 15 -27.88 21.27 -41.10
N SER A 16 -29.20 21.38 -41.33
CA SER A 16 -30.22 20.80 -40.48
C SER A 16 -30.14 19.27 -40.43
N LYS A 17 -29.96 18.60 -41.58
CA LYS A 17 -29.80 17.13 -41.61
C LYS A 17 -28.50 16.64 -41.00
N ALA A 18 -27.42 17.41 -41.09
CA ALA A 18 -26.15 17.10 -40.42
C ALA A 18 -26.25 17.24 -38.89
N GLN A 19 -27.05 18.20 -38.40
CA GLN A 19 -27.33 18.37 -36.97
C GLN A 19 -28.20 17.25 -36.37
N GLU A 20 -29.08 16.62 -37.16
CA GLU A 20 -29.89 15.49 -36.70
C GLU A 20 -29.05 14.21 -36.47
N SER A 21 -28.02 13.96 -37.27
CA SER A 21 -27.15 12.77 -37.12
C SER A 21 -26.20 12.86 -35.91
N PHE A 22 -25.80 14.08 -35.52
CA PHE A 22 -24.89 14.33 -34.39
C PHE A 22 -25.59 14.65 -33.07
N GLY A 23 -26.92 14.52 -32.99
CA GLY A 23 -27.67 14.78 -31.76
C GLY A 23 -27.65 16.26 -31.37
N GLY A 24 -28.26 17.11 -32.19
CA GLY A 24 -28.33 18.58 -32.03
C GLY A 24 -28.93 19.15 -30.74
N TYR A 25 -29.28 18.31 -29.75
CA TYR A 25 -29.72 18.74 -28.41
C TYR A 25 -28.68 18.51 -27.31
N HIS A 26 -27.58 17.83 -27.60
CA HIS A 26 -26.45 17.79 -26.66
C HIS A 26 -25.58 19.01 -26.90
N THR A 27 -25.82 20.06 -26.12
CA THR A 27 -24.76 21.03 -25.85
C THR A 27 -23.61 20.23 -25.24
N PHE A 28 -22.48 20.14 -25.94
CA PHE A 28 -21.23 19.73 -25.33
C PHE A 28 -20.86 20.81 -24.32
N THR A 29 -21.49 20.79 -23.15
CA THR A 29 -21.01 21.51 -21.98
C THR A 29 -19.60 20.99 -21.76
N GLN A 30 -18.61 21.80 -22.14
CA GLN A 30 -17.22 21.52 -21.84
C GLN A 30 -17.15 21.42 -20.32
N LYS A 31 -17.09 20.19 -19.80
CA LYS A 31 -16.78 20.00 -18.39
C LYS A 31 -15.48 20.75 -18.15
N PRO A 32 -15.41 21.64 -17.15
CA PRO A 32 -14.20 22.40 -16.89
C PRO A 32 -13.05 21.42 -16.75
N TYR A 33 -12.14 21.47 -17.71
CA TYR A 33 -10.99 20.58 -17.79
C TYR A 33 -10.03 21.02 -16.70
N HIS A 34 -10.17 20.40 -15.52
CA HIS A 34 -9.21 20.54 -14.44
C HIS A 34 -8.18 19.41 -14.59
N PRO A 35 -6.98 19.68 -15.14
CA PRO A 35 -5.94 18.67 -15.20
C PRO A 35 -5.36 18.52 -13.79
N SER A 36 -5.94 17.64 -12.97
CA SER A 36 -5.23 17.13 -11.81
C SER A 36 -4.34 15.97 -12.29
N PRO A 37 -3.03 16.20 -12.53
CA PRO A 37 -2.12 15.16 -13.01
C PRO A 37 -2.12 13.93 -12.08
N LEU A 38 -2.31 14.17 -10.77
CA LEU A 38 -2.43 13.11 -9.75
C LEU A 38 -3.63 12.20 -10.03
N LEU A 39 -4.82 12.76 -10.22
CA LEU A 39 -6.06 12.00 -10.38
C LEU A 39 -6.04 11.15 -11.65
N ARG A 40 -5.32 11.61 -12.69
CA ARG A 40 -5.12 10.85 -13.93
C ARG A 40 -4.18 9.68 -13.75
N ILE A 41 -3.09 9.87 -13.01
CA ILE A 41 -2.20 8.76 -12.65
C ILE A 41 -3.00 7.73 -11.85
N PHE A 42 -3.77 8.18 -10.84
CA PHE A 42 -4.68 7.30 -10.09
C PHE A 42 -5.67 6.54 -10.98
N HIS A 43 -6.34 7.22 -11.93
CA HIS A 43 -7.26 6.56 -12.87
C HIS A 43 -6.54 5.60 -13.83
N LYS A 44 -5.32 5.93 -14.26
CA LYS A 44 -4.47 5.06 -15.08
C LYS A 44 -4.14 3.79 -14.30
N GLU A 45 -3.61 3.93 -13.08
CA GLU A 45 -3.24 2.79 -12.23
C GLU A 45 -4.46 1.93 -11.92
N ALA A 46 -5.60 2.53 -11.57
CA ALA A 46 -6.85 1.80 -11.34
C ALA A 46 -7.28 1.00 -12.59
N LYS A 47 -7.29 1.61 -13.77
CA LYS A 47 -7.64 0.87 -15.00
C LYS A 47 -6.66 -0.25 -15.31
N LEU A 48 -5.37 -0.03 -15.08
CA LEU A 48 -4.32 -1.01 -15.36
C LEU A 48 -4.43 -2.21 -14.41
N PHE A 49 -4.64 -1.95 -13.12
CA PHE A 49 -4.89 -2.96 -12.09
C PHE A 49 -6.21 -3.74 -12.35
N LEU A 50 -7.29 -3.04 -12.68
CA LEU A 50 -8.58 -3.67 -12.96
C LEU A 50 -8.55 -4.56 -14.21
N ARG A 51 -7.71 -4.23 -15.20
CA ARG A 51 -7.61 -4.96 -16.47
C ARG A 51 -6.86 -6.29 -16.35
N ASP A 52 -5.97 -6.43 -15.37
CA ASP A 52 -5.17 -7.64 -15.20
C ASP A 52 -5.91 -8.71 -14.39
N SER A 53 -6.55 -9.65 -15.09
CA SER A 53 -7.29 -10.76 -14.49
C SER A 53 -6.44 -11.63 -13.55
N SER A 54 -5.13 -11.75 -13.81
CA SER A 54 -4.21 -12.51 -12.95
C SER A 54 -4.08 -11.90 -11.55
N GLU A 55 -4.19 -10.58 -11.41
CA GLU A 55 -4.06 -9.89 -10.12
C GLU A 55 -5.27 -10.15 -9.24
N TRP A 56 -6.46 -10.16 -9.83
CA TRP A 56 -7.71 -10.51 -9.14
C TRP A 56 -7.68 -11.91 -8.53
N SER A 57 -7.17 -12.90 -9.27
CA SER A 57 -7.02 -14.26 -8.74
C SER A 57 -6.06 -14.29 -7.54
N GLN A 58 -4.98 -13.51 -7.59
CA GLN A 58 -3.99 -13.46 -6.51
C GLN A 58 -4.51 -12.71 -5.28
N LEU A 59 -5.25 -11.62 -5.46
CA LEU A 59 -5.95 -10.92 -4.38
C LEU A 59 -6.99 -11.82 -3.72
N PHE A 60 -7.75 -12.58 -4.51
CA PHE A 60 -8.73 -13.53 -3.99
C PHE A 60 -8.07 -14.63 -3.16
N LEU A 61 -6.98 -15.22 -3.66
CA LEU A 61 -6.20 -16.23 -2.94
C LEU A 61 -5.66 -15.69 -1.61
N VAL A 62 -5.12 -14.47 -1.62
CA VAL A 62 -4.64 -13.79 -0.40
C VAL A 62 -5.79 -13.53 0.57
N GLY A 63 -6.93 -13.07 0.07
CA GLY A 63 -8.13 -12.86 0.87
C GLY A 63 -8.59 -14.16 1.56
N ALA A 64 -8.61 -15.27 0.82
CA ALA A 64 -8.90 -16.58 1.38
C ALA A 64 -7.90 -16.98 2.47
N LEU A 65 -6.60 -16.74 2.26
CA LEU A 65 -5.57 -17.01 3.26
C LEU A 65 -5.75 -16.17 4.53
N ILE A 66 -6.14 -14.90 4.40
CA ILE A 66 -6.48 -14.04 5.54
C ILE A 66 -7.69 -14.59 6.31
N VAL A 67 -8.73 -15.07 5.61
CA VAL A 67 -9.90 -15.68 6.26
C VAL A 67 -9.50 -16.94 7.02
N VAL A 68 -8.69 -17.81 6.40
CA VAL A 68 -8.15 -19.02 7.07
C VAL A 68 -7.30 -18.64 8.28
N TYR A 69 -6.48 -17.60 8.16
CA TYR A 69 -5.69 -17.07 9.27
C TYR A 69 -6.58 -16.61 10.43
N LEU A 70 -7.61 -15.80 10.17
CA LEU A 70 -8.57 -15.36 11.19
C LEU A 70 -9.33 -16.54 11.81
N TYR A 71 -9.66 -17.57 11.03
CA TYR A 71 -10.28 -18.79 11.54
C TYR A 71 -9.36 -19.54 12.50
N ASN A 72 -8.05 -19.58 12.23
CA ASN A 72 -7.07 -20.21 13.14
C ASN A 72 -7.08 -19.54 14.52
N PHE A 73 -7.20 -18.21 14.60
CA PHE A 73 -7.35 -17.50 15.89
C PHE A 73 -8.63 -17.88 16.64
N LYS A 74 -9.74 -18.07 15.93
CA LYS A 74 -11.00 -18.48 16.56
C LYS A 74 -10.90 -19.91 17.10
N ALA A 75 -10.14 -20.77 16.40
CA ALA A 75 -9.96 -22.16 16.77
C ALA A 75 -8.96 -22.37 17.94
N LEU A 76 -8.24 -21.32 18.37
CA LEU A 76 -7.36 -21.39 19.53
C LEU A 76 -8.20 -21.53 20.82
N PRO A 77 -8.04 -22.61 21.60
CA PRO A 77 -8.75 -22.80 22.87
C PRO A 77 -8.14 -21.91 23.96
N LEU A 78 -8.40 -20.61 23.91
CA LEU A 78 -7.95 -19.61 24.90
C LEU A 78 -8.47 -19.94 26.31
N GLU A 79 -9.60 -20.62 26.42
CA GLU A 79 -10.20 -21.05 27.69
C GLU A 79 -9.50 -22.26 28.36
N ARG A 80 -8.68 -23.02 27.63
CA ARG A 80 -8.03 -24.25 28.16
C ARG A 80 -6.56 -24.06 28.54
N ALA A 81 -6.02 -22.85 28.41
CA ALA A 81 -4.63 -22.59 28.74
C ALA A 81 -4.47 -22.36 30.26
N PHE A 82 -3.76 -23.30 30.92
CA PHE A 82 -3.46 -23.30 32.36
C PHE A 82 -2.50 -22.18 32.83
N LEU A 83 -2.06 -21.30 31.94
CA LEU A 83 -1.26 -20.11 32.23
C LEU A 83 -2.14 -18.88 32.05
N ALA A 84 -2.01 -17.88 32.93
CA ALA A 84 -2.75 -16.61 32.89
C ALA A 84 -3.03 -16.16 31.45
N ALA A 85 -4.29 -16.28 31.03
CA ALA A 85 -4.74 -16.13 29.64
C ALA A 85 -4.21 -14.83 29.00
N ASP A 86 -4.06 -13.79 29.81
CA ASP A 86 -3.54 -12.47 29.43
C ASP A 86 -2.08 -12.50 28.92
N LYS A 87 -1.22 -13.37 29.47
CA LYS A 87 0.18 -13.47 29.03
C LYS A 87 0.28 -14.12 27.65
N ILE A 88 -0.51 -15.16 27.42
CA ILE A 88 -0.56 -15.88 26.15
C ILE A 88 -1.18 -15.00 25.07
N ALA A 89 -2.28 -14.31 25.39
CA ALA A 89 -2.93 -13.36 24.48
C ALA A 89 -1.97 -12.25 24.01
N ASN A 90 -1.16 -11.68 24.91
CA ASN A 90 -0.20 -10.63 24.54
C ASN A 90 0.97 -11.12 23.67
N ILE A 91 1.49 -12.33 23.93
CA ILE A 91 2.53 -12.94 23.09
C ILE A 91 1.98 -13.20 21.69
N ILE A 92 0.76 -13.73 21.62
CA ILE A 92 0.07 -13.98 20.36
C ILE A 92 -0.22 -12.67 19.61
N ALA A 93 -0.64 -11.60 20.31
CA ALA A 93 -0.84 -10.28 19.73
C ALA A 93 0.45 -9.72 19.11
N PHE A 94 1.58 -9.93 19.78
CA PHE A 94 2.88 -9.51 19.27
C PHE A 94 3.29 -10.32 18.02
N ALA A 95 3.06 -11.64 18.04
CA ALA A 95 3.26 -12.49 16.87
C ALA A 95 2.36 -12.07 15.69
N ASN A 96 1.14 -11.61 15.96
CA ASN A 96 0.19 -11.10 14.96
C ASN A 96 0.72 -9.83 14.26
N ILE A 97 1.42 -8.93 14.96
CA ILE A 97 2.09 -7.77 14.32
C ILE A 97 3.13 -8.26 13.30
N GLY A 98 3.91 -9.29 13.66
CA GLY A 98 4.90 -9.88 12.76
C GLY A 98 4.30 -10.58 11.56
N ALA A 99 3.23 -11.36 11.78
CA ALA A 99 2.48 -12.03 10.73
C ALA A 99 1.82 -11.03 9.77
N ALA A 100 1.20 -9.96 10.29
CA ALA A 100 0.60 -8.91 9.47
C ALA A 100 1.66 -8.19 8.64
N GLY A 101 2.83 -7.89 9.22
CA GLY A 101 3.96 -7.35 8.46
C GLY A 101 4.42 -8.31 7.35
N PHE A 102 4.49 -9.61 7.65
CA PHE A 102 4.92 -10.61 6.65
C PHE A 102 3.94 -10.68 5.49
N VAL A 103 2.64 -10.64 5.78
CA VAL A 103 1.58 -10.53 4.77
C VAL A 103 1.74 -9.23 3.97
N ALA A 104 1.96 -8.09 4.62
CA ALA A 104 2.18 -6.81 3.95
C ALA A 104 3.38 -6.85 2.99
N THR A 105 4.52 -7.36 3.44
CA THR A 105 5.74 -7.51 2.63
C THR A 105 5.53 -8.47 1.46
N SER A 106 4.89 -9.63 1.69
CA SER A 106 4.58 -10.59 0.63
C SER A 106 3.69 -10.00 -0.46
N LEU A 107 2.67 -9.23 -0.06
CA LEU A 107 1.79 -8.53 -1.00
C LEU A 107 2.52 -7.40 -1.72
N ALA A 108 3.40 -6.68 -1.02
CA ALA A 108 4.22 -5.64 -1.62
C ALA A 108 5.17 -6.22 -2.69
N THR A 109 5.77 -7.40 -2.46
CA THR A 109 6.56 -8.11 -3.47
C THR A 109 5.74 -8.47 -4.71
N ARG A 110 4.47 -8.79 -4.54
CA ARG A 110 3.62 -9.30 -5.62
C ARG A 110 3.01 -8.20 -6.48
N PHE A 111 2.53 -7.13 -5.86
CA PHE A 111 1.81 -6.07 -6.56
C PHE A 111 2.65 -4.80 -6.73
N VAL A 112 3.40 -4.40 -5.70
CA VAL A 112 4.09 -3.10 -5.69
C VAL A 112 5.46 -3.18 -6.36
N TYR A 113 6.24 -4.22 -6.09
CA TYR A 113 7.57 -4.39 -6.68
C TYR A 113 7.55 -4.45 -8.22
N PRO A 114 6.73 -5.30 -8.88
CA PRO A 114 6.70 -5.35 -10.35
C PRO A 114 5.98 -4.16 -10.98
N SER A 115 5.30 -3.30 -10.21
CA SER A 115 4.47 -2.22 -10.76
C SER A 115 5.24 -1.19 -11.59
N ILE A 116 6.55 -1.03 -11.36
CA ILE A 116 7.40 -0.10 -12.12
C ILE A 116 7.87 -0.76 -13.41
N GLY A 117 8.39 -1.99 -13.34
CA GLY A 117 8.79 -2.76 -14.52
C GLY A 117 7.62 -3.04 -15.48
N ALA A 118 6.42 -3.26 -14.94
CA ALA A 118 5.19 -3.49 -15.70
C ALA A 118 4.77 -2.32 -16.60
N GLU A 119 5.33 -1.12 -16.42
CA GLU A 119 5.07 -0.01 -17.34
C GLU A 119 5.79 -0.17 -18.68
N GLY A 120 6.87 -0.96 -18.73
CA GLY A 120 7.61 -1.28 -19.95
C GLY A 120 7.93 -0.03 -20.79
N MET A 121 7.57 -0.09 -22.07
CA MET A 121 7.81 0.99 -23.04
C MET A 121 7.02 2.28 -22.74
N ALA A 122 5.93 2.21 -21.98
CA ALA A 122 5.17 3.40 -21.61
C ALA A 122 5.95 4.31 -20.63
N PHE A 123 6.95 3.77 -19.94
CA PHE A 123 7.82 4.54 -19.06
C PHE A 123 8.62 5.63 -19.83
N ALA A 124 9.02 5.34 -21.07
CA ALA A 124 9.72 6.32 -21.90
C ALA A 124 8.85 7.54 -22.23
N MET A 125 7.55 7.34 -22.47
CA MET A 125 6.60 8.44 -22.67
C MET A 125 6.40 9.25 -21.39
N ILE A 126 6.37 8.59 -20.23
CA ILE A 126 6.26 9.27 -18.92
C ILE A 126 7.51 10.09 -18.64
N ARG A 127 8.70 9.61 -19.00
CA ARG A 127 9.96 10.36 -18.87
C ARG A 127 10.00 11.63 -19.70
N SER A 128 9.35 11.65 -20.87
CA SER A 128 9.22 12.86 -21.70
C SER A 128 8.15 13.85 -21.21
N SER A 129 7.33 13.45 -20.24
CA SER A 129 6.29 14.30 -19.67
C SER A 129 6.86 15.30 -18.66
N PRO A 130 6.22 16.46 -18.43
CA PRO A 130 6.68 17.48 -17.46
C PRO A 130 6.52 17.04 -15.98
N LEU A 131 6.30 15.76 -15.72
CA LEU A 131 6.13 15.21 -14.37
C LEU A 131 7.47 14.77 -13.81
N THR A 132 7.81 15.27 -12.62
CA THR A 132 9.00 14.79 -11.91
C THR A 132 8.79 13.35 -11.45
N LEU A 133 9.83 12.54 -11.55
CA LEU A 133 9.79 11.12 -11.18
C LEU A 133 9.41 10.91 -9.71
N GLN A 134 9.80 11.84 -8.84
CA GLN A 134 9.38 11.91 -7.43
C GLN A 134 7.87 11.98 -7.26
N ARG A 135 7.19 12.86 -8.01
CA ARG A 135 5.72 12.99 -7.95
C ARG A 135 5.03 11.76 -8.50
N TYR A 136 5.58 11.20 -9.56
CA TYR A 136 5.07 9.98 -10.18
C TYR A 136 5.15 8.78 -9.21
N LEU A 137 6.31 8.52 -8.59
CA LEU A 137 6.47 7.47 -7.58
C LEU A 137 5.63 7.75 -6.32
N GLY A 138 5.54 9.01 -5.89
CA GLY A 138 4.69 9.39 -4.75
C GLY A 138 3.20 9.11 -4.98
N CYS A 139 2.69 9.36 -6.21
CA CYS A 139 1.32 8.99 -6.57
C CYS A 139 1.12 7.48 -6.52
N LYS A 140 2.06 6.73 -7.10
CA LYS A 140 2.01 5.27 -7.12
C LYS A 140 2.05 4.69 -5.71
N TYR A 141 2.93 5.23 -4.84
CA TYR A 141 2.96 4.88 -3.42
C TYR A 141 1.61 5.11 -2.74
N LEU A 142 1.00 6.28 -2.91
CA LEU A 142 -0.31 6.59 -2.30
C LEU A 142 -1.42 5.67 -2.82
N PHE A 143 -1.41 5.33 -4.11
CA PHE A 143 -2.38 4.42 -4.72
C PHE A 143 -2.35 3.03 -4.07
N TYR A 144 -1.16 2.45 -3.85
CA TYR A 144 -1.03 1.15 -3.17
C TYR A 144 -1.19 1.26 -1.65
N CYS A 145 -0.79 2.38 -1.04
CA CYS A 145 -0.86 2.57 0.40
C CYS A 145 -2.29 2.49 0.95
N ILE A 146 -3.27 3.09 0.26
CA ILE A 146 -4.67 3.13 0.71
C ILE A 146 -5.29 1.71 0.83
N PRO A 147 -5.36 0.89 -0.23
CA PRO A 147 -6.00 -0.43 -0.15
C PRO A 147 -5.25 -1.38 0.78
N PHE A 148 -3.92 -1.34 0.81
CA PHE A 148 -3.13 -2.23 1.68
C PHE A 148 -3.29 -1.87 3.16
N THR A 149 -3.36 -0.57 3.47
CA THR A 149 -3.63 -0.10 4.82
C THR A 149 -4.99 -0.59 5.32
N LEU A 150 -6.02 -0.56 4.46
CA LEU A 150 -7.34 -1.08 4.79
C LEU A 150 -7.32 -2.58 5.10
N VAL A 151 -6.61 -3.38 4.29
CA VAL A 151 -6.50 -4.83 4.50
C VAL A 151 -5.78 -5.15 5.81
N ILE A 152 -4.65 -4.52 6.09
CA ILE A 152 -3.88 -4.77 7.32
C ILE A 152 -4.62 -4.26 8.56
N LEU A 153 -5.27 -3.10 8.47
CA LEU A 153 -6.05 -2.56 9.58
C LEU A 153 -7.23 -3.48 9.90
N PHE A 154 -7.94 -3.97 8.88
CA PHE A 154 -9.01 -4.96 9.04
C PHE A 154 -8.49 -6.25 9.71
N LEU A 155 -7.35 -6.77 9.24
CA LEU A 155 -6.70 -7.95 9.80
C LEU A 155 -6.37 -7.77 11.29
N ILE A 156 -5.68 -6.69 11.64
CA ILE A 156 -5.23 -6.43 13.01
C ILE A 156 -6.40 -6.14 13.96
N ILE A 157 -7.38 -5.33 13.54
CA ILE A 157 -8.56 -5.04 14.37
C ILE A 157 -9.35 -6.32 14.64
N THR A 158 -9.59 -7.13 13.62
CA THR A 158 -10.35 -8.38 13.76
C THR A 158 -9.59 -9.39 14.62
N SER A 159 -8.29 -9.57 14.40
CA SER A 159 -7.45 -10.43 15.24
C SER A 159 -7.42 -9.96 16.70
N ASN A 160 -7.26 -8.65 16.94
CA ASN A 160 -7.24 -8.10 18.29
C ASN A 160 -8.57 -8.27 19.02
N TYR A 161 -9.69 -8.10 18.31
CA TYR A 161 -11.03 -8.35 18.85
C TYR A 161 -11.22 -9.83 19.21
N LEU A 162 -10.78 -10.73 18.33
CA LEU A 162 -10.90 -12.17 18.53
C LEU A 162 -10.02 -12.69 19.68
N LEU A 163 -8.89 -12.03 19.93
CA LEU A 163 -7.99 -12.30 21.05
C LEU A 163 -8.43 -11.65 22.38
N GLN A 164 -9.52 -10.88 22.39
CA GLN A 164 -10.01 -10.13 23.55
C GLN A 164 -8.92 -9.34 24.29
N ILE A 165 -8.02 -8.71 23.55
CA ILE A 165 -6.91 -7.96 24.15
C ILE A 165 -7.47 -6.73 24.86
N THR A 166 -7.46 -6.76 26.19
CA THR A 166 -7.74 -5.59 27.03
C THR A 166 -6.46 -4.80 27.30
N GLY A 167 -6.50 -3.47 27.18
CA GLY A 167 -5.42 -2.59 27.65
C GLY A 167 -4.61 -1.88 26.55
N PRO A 168 -3.39 -1.39 26.86
CA PRO A 168 -2.62 -0.51 25.98
C PRO A 168 -2.02 -1.21 24.74
N MET A 169 -2.00 -2.54 24.70
CA MET A 169 -1.44 -3.30 23.58
C MET A 169 -2.27 -3.15 22.28
N TRP A 170 -3.55 -2.78 22.40
CA TRP A 170 -4.44 -2.60 21.25
C TRP A 170 -3.98 -1.48 20.31
N TRP A 171 -3.69 -0.29 20.83
CA TRP A 171 -3.24 0.84 19.99
C TRP A 171 -1.80 0.66 19.52
N VAL A 172 -0.93 0.05 20.34
CA VAL A 172 0.46 -0.27 19.97
C VAL A 172 0.51 -1.22 18.77
N SER A 173 -0.30 -2.28 18.80
CA SER A 173 -0.33 -3.26 17.69
C SER A 173 -0.84 -2.65 16.38
N ILE A 174 -1.84 -1.78 16.44
CA ILE A 174 -2.32 -1.03 15.27
C ILE A 174 -1.23 -0.11 14.73
N ALA A 175 -0.61 0.72 15.59
CA ALA A 175 0.42 1.68 15.18
C ALA A 175 1.64 0.97 14.57
N MET A 176 2.15 -0.06 15.22
CA MET A 176 3.30 -0.85 14.73
C MET A 176 3.01 -1.51 13.39
N SER A 177 1.83 -2.10 13.22
CA SER A 177 1.45 -2.77 11.98
C SER A 177 1.32 -1.78 10.82
N LEU A 178 0.81 -0.57 11.07
CA LEU A 178 0.74 0.49 10.07
C LEU A 178 2.13 0.96 9.64
N ILE A 179 3.03 1.22 10.60
CA ILE A 179 4.42 1.64 10.31
C ILE A 179 5.13 0.58 9.47
N ILE A 180 5.01 -0.70 9.84
CA ILE A 180 5.60 -1.81 9.09
C ILE A 180 5.02 -1.87 7.67
N THR A 181 3.70 -1.72 7.52
CA THR A 181 3.03 -1.79 6.21
C THR A 181 3.48 -0.67 5.29
N TRP A 182 3.49 0.57 5.77
CA TRP A 182 3.95 1.73 5.00
C TRP A 182 5.42 1.62 4.63
N GLY A 183 6.26 1.16 5.57
CA GLY A 183 7.68 0.88 5.32
C GLY A 183 7.89 -0.18 4.23
N ALA A 184 7.20 -1.31 4.34
CA ALA A 184 7.32 -2.41 3.38
C ALA A 184 6.89 -1.98 1.96
N LEU A 185 5.82 -1.20 1.85
CA LEU A 185 5.35 -0.66 0.56
C LEU A 185 6.36 0.30 -0.08
N ALA A 186 6.92 1.21 0.72
CA ALA A 186 7.90 2.18 0.22
C ALA A 186 9.22 1.49 -0.19
N GLN A 187 9.65 0.48 0.58
CA GLN A 187 10.81 -0.34 0.22
C GLN A 187 10.55 -1.14 -1.06
N ALA A 188 9.39 -1.78 -1.20
CA ALA A 188 9.02 -2.52 -2.41
C ALA A 188 9.06 -1.62 -3.65
N LEU A 189 8.54 -0.40 -3.53
CA LEU A 189 8.57 0.59 -4.60
C LEU A 189 9.99 1.08 -4.90
N GLY A 190 10.80 1.33 -3.87
CA GLY A 190 12.20 1.75 -4.03
C GLY A 190 13.06 0.69 -4.70
N PHE A 191 12.99 -0.57 -4.25
CA PHE A 191 13.70 -1.68 -4.88
C PHE A 191 13.16 -2.00 -6.27
N GLY A 192 11.84 -1.92 -6.48
CA GLY A 192 11.22 -2.05 -7.80
C GLY A 192 11.68 -0.98 -8.78
N ALA A 193 12.01 0.23 -8.29
CA ALA A 193 12.60 1.31 -9.10
C ALA A 193 14.08 1.05 -9.42
N MET A 194 14.87 0.58 -8.44
CA MET A 194 16.31 0.32 -8.61
C MET A 194 16.60 -0.81 -9.59
N TYR A 195 15.77 -1.86 -9.60
CA TYR A 195 15.96 -3.07 -10.41
C TYR A 195 14.89 -3.22 -11.49
N ALA A 196 14.33 -2.10 -11.96
CA ALA A 196 13.30 -2.11 -12.99
C ALA A 196 13.87 -2.65 -14.31
N ASP A 197 13.40 -3.84 -14.73
CA ASP A 197 13.66 -4.36 -16.07
C ASP A 197 12.41 -4.20 -16.93
N PHE A 198 12.46 -3.25 -17.88
CA PHE A 198 11.35 -2.92 -18.77
C PHE A 198 11.19 -3.89 -19.94
N LYS A 199 12.12 -4.84 -20.11
CA LYS A 199 12.07 -5.84 -21.20
C LYS A 199 11.19 -7.04 -20.85
N ILE A 200 10.94 -7.28 -19.56
CA ILE A 200 10.17 -8.43 -19.09
C ILE A 200 8.68 -8.05 -19.07
N GLU A 201 7.90 -8.58 -20.03
CA GLU A 201 6.45 -8.29 -20.10
C GLU A 201 5.65 -9.03 -19.02
N SER A 202 6.14 -10.18 -18.54
CA SER A 202 5.42 -10.99 -17.54
C SER A 202 5.77 -10.58 -16.11
N ARG A 203 4.77 -10.10 -15.35
CA ARG A 203 4.95 -9.71 -13.92
C ARG A 203 5.42 -10.86 -13.04
N ALA A 204 5.05 -12.10 -13.37
CA ALA A 204 5.48 -13.29 -12.65
C ALA A 204 7.00 -13.53 -12.77
N ALA A 205 7.59 -13.27 -13.95
CA ALA A 205 9.04 -13.41 -14.12
C ALA A 205 9.82 -12.33 -13.34
N VAL A 206 9.25 -11.13 -13.21
CA VAL A 206 9.85 -10.04 -12.40
C VAL A 206 9.94 -10.41 -10.92
N GLN A 207 8.98 -11.20 -10.39
CA GLN A 207 9.02 -11.68 -8.99
C GLN A 207 10.15 -12.70 -8.74
N GLY A 208 10.64 -13.39 -9.77
CA GLY A 208 11.79 -14.30 -9.68
C GLY A 208 13.14 -13.61 -9.94
N SER A 209 13.15 -12.30 -10.20
CA SER A 209 14.37 -11.56 -10.49
C SER A 209 15.27 -11.40 -9.26
N PHE A 210 16.57 -11.19 -9.51
CA PHE A 210 17.55 -10.94 -8.45
C PHE A 210 17.16 -9.75 -7.54
N GLY A 211 16.59 -8.69 -8.12
CA GLY A 211 16.12 -7.53 -7.34
C GLY A 211 14.95 -7.85 -6.40
N ALA A 212 14.05 -8.76 -6.80
CA ALA A 212 12.93 -9.17 -5.95
C ALA A 212 13.41 -9.98 -4.74
N ILE A 213 14.43 -10.82 -4.94
CA ILE A 213 15.08 -11.59 -3.88
C ILE A 213 15.77 -10.63 -2.90
N LEU A 214 16.52 -9.64 -3.39
CA LEU A 214 17.15 -8.62 -2.53
C LEU A 214 16.12 -7.82 -1.73
N PHE A 215 15.01 -7.42 -2.36
CA PHE A 215 13.91 -6.78 -1.67
C PHE A 215 13.34 -7.68 -0.56
N LEU A 216 13.11 -8.97 -0.85
CA LEU A 216 12.56 -9.90 0.13
C LEU A 216 13.48 -10.03 1.35
N PHE A 217 14.79 -10.23 1.15
CA PHE A 217 15.73 -10.33 2.27
C PHE A 217 15.87 -9.02 3.05
N CYS A 218 16.05 -7.89 2.35
CA CYS A 218 16.24 -6.59 2.98
C CYS A 218 14.96 -6.11 3.70
N GLY A 219 13.81 -6.28 3.06
CA GLY A 219 12.50 -5.90 3.61
C GLY A 219 12.11 -6.74 4.82
N LEU A 220 12.29 -8.06 4.75
CA LEU A 220 12.05 -8.93 5.90
C LEU A 220 13.03 -8.63 7.05
N ALA A 221 14.30 -8.38 6.76
CA ALA A 221 15.27 -8.00 7.79
C ALA A 221 14.92 -6.66 8.46
N ALA A 222 14.55 -5.65 7.68
CA ALA A 222 14.10 -4.34 8.21
C ALA A 222 12.83 -4.49 9.06
N GLN A 223 11.88 -5.31 8.61
CA GLN A 223 10.66 -5.58 9.36
C GLN A 223 10.94 -6.32 10.67
N LEU A 224 11.80 -7.34 10.66
CA LEU A 224 12.21 -8.05 11.88
C LEU A 224 12.91 -7.11 12.86
N LEU A 225 13.78 -6.22 12.37
CA LEU A 225 14.42 -5.19 13.20
C LEU A 225 13.37 -4.28 13.86
N ILE A 226 12.43 -3.73 13.09
CA ILE A 226 11.36 -2.86 13.60
C ILE A 226 10.52 -3.60 14.64
N LEU A 227 10.23 -4.88 14.39
CA LEU A 227 9.47 -5.72 15.31
C LEU A 227 10.22 -5.94 16.63
N VAL A 228 11.51 -6.31 16.58
CA VAL A 228 12.35 -6.51 17.78
C VAL A 228 12.50 -5.22 18.59
N LEU A 229 12.78 -4.11 17.91
CA LEU A 229 12.88 -2.80 18.57
C LEU A 229 11.54 -2.35 19.17
N GLY A 230 10.43 -2.61 18.45
CA GLY A 230 9.08 -2.38 18.93
C GLY A 230 8.75 -3.19 20.18
N PHE A 231 9.16 -4.47 20.22
CA PHE A 231 9.01 -5.29 21.42
C PHE A 231 9.76 -4.69 22.59
N MET A 232 11.04 -4.38 22.40
CA MET A 232 11.93 -3.91 23.45
C MET A 232 11.48 -2.55 24.01
N GLY A 233 11.01 -1.65 23.15
CA GLY A 233 10.45 -0.36 23.53
C GLY A 233 9.16 -0.46 24.34
N ASN A 234 8.25 -1.35 23.93
CA ASN A 234 6.95 -1.54 24.60
C ASN A 234 7.01 -2.55 25.77
N PHE A 235 8.15 -3.23 25.98
CA PHE A 235 8.31 -4.26 27.00
C PHE A 235 8.05 -3.72 28.42
N ARG A 236 8.43 -2.47 28.70
CA ARG A 236 8.17 -1.83 30.00
C ARG A 236 6.69 -1.63 30.27
N LEU A 237 5.95 -1.12 29.28
CA LEU A 237 4.51 -0.92 29.38
C LEU A 237 3.78 -2.25 29.51
N LEU A 238 4.20 -3.25 28.72
CA LEU A 238 3.66 -4.60 28.80
C LEU A 238 3.91 -5.22 30.17
N LYS A 239 5.13 -5.12 30.71
CA LYS A 239 5.49 -5.65 32.03
C LYS A 239 4.74 -4.95 33.17
N ALA A 240 4.57 -3.62 33.10
CA ALA A 240 3.83 -2.85 34.09
C ALA A 240 2.34 -3.23 34.13
N TRP A 241 1.74 -3.39 32.95
CA TRP A 241 0.35 -3.83 32.82
C TRP A 241 0.15 -5.27 33.33
N LEU A 242 1.04 -6.20 32.94
CA LEU A 242 0.93 -7.63 33.26
C LEU A 242 1.18 -7.97 34.73
N LEU A 243 2.00 -7.18 35.45
CA LEU A 243 2.37 -7.45 36.84
C LEU A 243 1.56 -6.65 37.86
N TRP A 244 1.15 -5.43 37.51
CA TRP A 244 0.58 -4.48 38.48
C TRP A 244 -0.80 -3.95 38.07
N ASN A 245 -1.29 -4.28 36.86
CA ASN A 245 -2.52 -3.74 36.27
C ASN A 245 -2.63 -2.20 36.37
N GLN A 246 -1.49 -1.52 36.41
CA GLN A 246 -1.38 -0.06 36.46
C GLN A 246 -0.80 0.46 35.14
N ILE A 247 -1.41 1.52 34.64
CA ILE A 247 -0.92 2.26 33.49
C ILE A 247 0.07 3.31 34.01
N ASP A 248 1.35 2.97 33.98
CA ASP A 248 2.41 3.94 34.27
C ASP A 248 2.47 4.97 33.14
N SER A 249 2.28 6.25 33.47
CA SER A 249 2.30 7.36 32.51
C SER A 249 3.65 7.50 31.82
N LEU A 250 4.75 7.17 32.51
CA LEU A 250 6.09 7.13 31.94
C LEU A 250 6.24 5.96 30.95
N GLY A 251 5.63 4.81 31.23
CA GLY A 251 5.60 3.67 30.32
C GLY A 251 4.88 3.97 29.01
N VAL A 252 3.76 4.70 29.07
CA VAL A 252 3.03 5.15 27.87
C VAL A 252 3.85 6.16 27.07
N LEU A 253 4.47 7.14 27.73
CA LEU A 253 5.29 8.14 27.05
C LEU A 253 6.50 7.51 26.34
N LEU A 254 7.20 6.58 26.99
CA LEU A 254 8.29 5.82 26.37
C LEU A 254 7.81 4.98 25.19
N SER A 255 6.64 4.36 25.29
CA SER A 255 6.05 3.58 24.20
C SER A 255 5.73 4.46 23.00
N CYS A 256 5.11 5.63 23.22
CA CYS A 256 4.89 6.62 22.17
C CYS A 256 6.19 7.12 21.54
N LEU A 257 7.23 7.39 22.33
CA LEU A 257 8.55 7.77 21.83
C LEU A 257 9.19 6.67 20.99
N THR A 258 9.06 5.41 21.40
CA THR A 258 9.60 4.28 20.63
C THR A 258 8.87 4.10 19.30
N ILE A 259 7.54 4.23 19.29
CA ILE A 259 6.72 4.19 18.07
C ILE A 259 7.07 5.36 17.15
N ALA A 260 7.22 6.57 17.68
CA ALA A 260 7.63 7.74 16.92
C ALA A 260 9.05 7.57 16.35
N GLY A 261 9.99 7.05 17.14
CA GLY A 261 11.35 6.75 16.70
C GLY A 261 11.37 5.68 15.59
N LEU A 262 10.55 4.64 15.71
CA LEU A 262 10.41 3.60 14.69
C LEU A 262 9.74 4.12 13.43
N ALA A 263 8.73 4.99 13.55
CA ALA A 263 8.12 5.67 12.42
C ALA A 263 9.16 6.53 11.69
N ALA A 264 9.96 7.32 12.42
CA ALA A 264 11.03 8.14 11.85
C ALA A 264 12.11 7.30 11.17
N LEU A 265 12.56 6.21 11.80
CA LEU A 265 13.55 5.28 11.22
C LEU A 265 13.02 4.61 9.96
N THR A 266 11.76 4.17 9.99
CA THR A 266 11.09 3.55 8.83
C THR A 266 10.91 4.55 7.70
N LEU A 267 10.48 5.77 8.00
CA LEU A 267 10.37 6.86 7.02
C LEU A 267 11.74 7.21 6.42
N PHE A 268 12.78 7.34 7.24
CA PHE A 268 14.13 7.63 6.77
C PHE A 268 14.63 6.55 5.82
N PHE A 269 14.53 5.27 6.20
CA PHE A 269 14.94 4.17 5.36
C PHE A 269 14.11 4.07 4.07
N SER A 270 12.80 4.29 4.17
CA SER A 270 11.87 4.32 3.03
C SER A 270 12.21 5.44 2.04
N LEU A 271 12.45 6.66 2.54
CA LEU A 271 12.84 7.80 1.71
C LEU A 271 14.20 7.56 1.05
N TRP A 272 15.15 6.97 1.78
CA TRP A 272 16.45 6.60 1.22
C TRP A 272 16.32 5.57 0.09
N CYS A 273 15.51 4.52 0.27
CA CYS A 273 15.20 3.53 -0.77
C CYS A 273 14.56 4.19 -1.99
N VAL A 274 13.54 5.03 -1.81
CA VAL A 274 12.86 5.70 -2.92
C VAL A 274 13.79 6.68 -3.65
N GLN A 275 14.60 7.46 -2.92
CA GLN A 275 15.58 8.38 -3.52
C GLN A 275 16.64 7.66 -4.32
N ARG A 276 17.16 6.53 -3.83
CA ARG A 276 18.09 5.71 -4.59
C ARG A 276 17.43 5.13 -5.85
N GLY A 277 16.18 4.66 -5.76
CA GLY A 277 15.41 4.22 -6.91
C GLY A 277 15.24 5.30 -7.97
N ILE A 278 14.96 6.54 -7.55
CA ILE A 278 14.86 7.69 -8.45
C ILE A 278 16.17 7.96 -9.18
N ARG A 279 17.30 7.99 -8.45
CA ARG A 279 18.62 8.24 -9.05
C ARG A 279 18.98 7.19 -10.10
N THR A 280 18.65 5.92 -9.85
CA THR A 280 18.89 4.83 -10.81
C THR A 280 18.02 4.94 -12.06
N LEU A 281 16.82 5.51 -11.96
CA LEU A 281 15.93 5.72 -13.11
C LEU A 281 16.28 6.99 -13.91
N GLU A 282 16.96 7.96 -13.29
CA GLU A 282 17.42 9.20 -13.93
C GLU A 282 18.75 9.01 -14.69
N GLY A 283 19.67 8.23 -14.12
CA GLY A 283 20.96 7.87 -14.73
C GLY A 283 20.81 6.90 -15.90
#